data_AF-A0A7S3US40-F1
#
_entry.id   AF-A0A7S3US40-F1
#
_cell.length_a   1.000
_cell.length_b   1.000
_cell.length_c   1.000
_cell.angle_alpha   90.00
_cell.angle_beta   90.00
_cell.angle_gamma   90.00
#
_symmetry.space_group_name_H-M   'P 1'
#
loop_
_entity.id
_entity.type
_entity.pdbx_description
1 polymer ?
#
loop_
_entity_poly.entity_id
_entity_poly.type
_entity_poly.pdbx_seq_one_letter_code
_entity_poly.pdbx_strand_id
1 'polypeptide(L)'
;MSKAPNPHVMNTTTAGPIGLMAFGITTILLNFLNAELIETPSITLIICYGMFHGGMIQILAGMWEVYRGNIFGGNAFTSYGGFWMGFALFEILMVITELEPP
;
A
#
# COMPACT_ATOMS: atom_id res chain seq x y z
N MET A 1 -25.15 -5.47 27.02
CA MET A 1 -24.03 -6.33 26.59
C MET A 1 -24.11 -6.50 25.08
N SER A 2 -23.20 -5.89 24.33
CA SER A 2 -23.05 -6.17 22.88
C SER A 2 -22.64 -7.63 22.74
N LYS A 3 -23.42 -8.45 22.04
CA LYS A 3 -23.03 -9.83 21.75
C LYS A 3 -21.72 -9.77 20.97
N ALA A 4 -20.69 -10.46 21.47
CA ALA A 4 -19.48 -10.67 20.70
C ALA A 4 -19.87 -11.19 19.31
N PRO A 5 -19.27 -10.65 18.22
CA PRO A 5 -19.59 -11.09 16.87
C PRO A 5 -19.41 -12.60 16.73
N ASN A 6 -20.31 -13.26 16.00
CA ASN A 6 -20.25 -14.71 15.78
C ASN A 6 -18.86 -15.09 15.22
N PRO A 7 -18.13 -16.04 15.83
CA PRO A 7 -16.78 -16.42 15.41
C PRO A 7 -16.70 -16.86 13.94
N HIS A 8 -17.80 -17.38 13.37
CA HIS A 8 -17.86 -17.73 11.94
C HIS A 8 -17.85 -16.51 11.01
N VAL A 9 -18.33 -15.34 11.44
CA VAL A 9 -18.32 -14.10 10.64
C VAL A 9 -16.93 -13.48 10.58
N MET A 10 -16.14 -13.59 11.66
CA MET A 10 -14.74 -13.14 11.64
C MET A 10 -13.88 -13.92 10.65
N ASN A 11 -14.26 -15.15 10.30
CA ASN A 11 -13.47 -15.97 9.38
C ASN A 11 -13.65 -15.60 7.88
N THR A 12 -14.73 -14.89 7.49
CA THR A 12 -15.00 -14.57 6.08
C THR A 12 -14.67 -13.12 5.68
N THR A 13 -14.53 -12.18 6.61
CA THR A 13 -14.34 -10.74 6.30
C THR A 13 -12.87 -10.29 6.43
N THR A 14 -11.96 -10.76 5.56
CA THR A 14 -10.51 -10.43 5.62
C THR A 14 -10.13 -9.27 4.70
N ALA A 15 -9.19 -8.44 5.15
CA ALA A 15 -8.55 -7.41 4.34
C ALA A 15 -7.24 -7.90 3.68
N GLY A 16 -6.85 -9.15 3.89
CA GLY A 16 -5.69 -9.79 3.26
C GLY A 16 -5.63 -9.63 1.74
N PRO A 17 -6.70 -9.98 0.99
CA PRO A 17 -6.71 -9.85 -0.46
C PRO A 17 -6.51 -8.42 -0.95
N ILE A 18 -7.16 -7.42 -0.33
CA ILE A 18 -7.00 -6.02 -0.75
C ILE A 18 -5.61 -5.48 -0.37
N GLY A 19 -5.04 -5.91 0.76
CA GLY A 19 -3.66 -5.57 1.14
C GLY A 19 -2.62 -6.13 0.16
N LEU A 20 -2.82 -7.34 -0.35
CA LEU A 20 -1.96 -7.94 -1.38
C LEU A 20 -2.14 -7.30 -2.75
N MET A 21 -3.38 -6.98 -3.15
CA MET A 21 -3.65 -6.28 -4.40
C MET A 21 -3.05 -4.87 -4.38
N ALA A 22 -3.17 -4.17 -3.25
CA ALA A 22 -2.53 -2.88 -2.97
C ALA A 22 -1.03 -2.91 -3.24
N PHE A 23 -0.35 -3.89 -2.64
CA PHE A 23 1.07 -4.12 -2.82
C PHE A 23 1.42 -4.48 -4.26
N GLY A 24 0.78 -5.52 -4.79
CA GLY A 24 1.15 -6.14 -6.06
C GLY A 24 0.97 -5.19 -7.25
N ILE A 25 -0.16 -4.49 -7.33
CA ILE A 25 -0.42 -3.55 -8.44
C ILE A 25 0.58 -2.41 -8.41
N THR A 26 0.79 -1.78 -7.26
CA THR A 26 1.72 -0.65 -7.13
C THR A 26 3.16 -1.08 -7.45
N THR A 27 3.55 -2.29 -7.03
CA THR A 27 4.87 -2.88 -7.34
C THR A 27 5.02 -3.15 -8.84
N ILE A 28 4.01 -3.72 -9.50
CA ILE A 28 4.05 -3.98 -10.94
C ILE A 28 4.20 -2.67 -11.72
N LEU A 29 3.43 -1.63 -11.37
CA LEU A 29 3.51 -0.33 -12.04
C LEU A 29 4.90 0.31 -11.90
N LEU A 30 5.47 0.30 -10.70
CA LEU A 30 6.84 0.77 -10.49
C LEU A 30 7.86 -0.03 -11.30
N ASN A 31 7.71 -1.36 -11.35
CA ASN A 31 8.64 -2.19 -12.09
C ASN A 31 8.47 -2.12 -13.61
N PHE A 32 7.30 -1.75 -14.12
CA PHE A 32 7.14 -1.42 -15.54
C PHE A 32 7.94 -0.17 -15.91
N LEU A 33 7.99 0.83 -15.02
CA LEU A 33 8.86 1.99 -15.21
C LEU A 33 10.34 1.58 -15.14
N ASN A 34 10.74 0.81 -14.12
CA ASN A 34 12.13 0.37 -13.95
C ASN A 34 12.62 -0.53 -15.09
N ALA A 35 11.71 -1.29 -15.72
CA ALA A 35 12.01 -2.15 -16.86
C ALA A 35 11.87 -1.42 -18.22
N GLU A 36 11.66 -0.10 -18.21
CA GLU A 36 11.50 0.74 -19.41
C GLU A 36 10.35 0.28 -20.32
N LEU A 37 9.32 -0.36 -19.74
CA LEU A 37 8.12 -0.83 -20.46
C LEU A 37 7.07 0.27 -20.63
N ILE A 38 7.17 1.35 -19.86
CA ILE A 38 6.31 2.54 -19.94
C ILE A 38 7.18 3.81 -19.86
N GLU A 39 6.72 4.89 -20.48
CA GLU A 39 7.48 6.16 -20.54
C GLU A 39 7.51 6.89 -19.18
N THR A 40 8.55 7.70 -18.96
CA THR A 40 8.84 8.47 -17.75
C THR A 40 7.72 9.39 -17.24
N PRO A 41 6.86 10.01 -18.09
CA PRO A 41 5.67 10.74 -17.63
C PRO A 41 4.71 9.89 -16.76
N SER A 42 4.87 8.57 -16.77
CA SER A 42 4.13 7.62 -15.93
C SER A 42 4.55 7.62 -14.45
N ILE A 43 5.63 8.32 -14.05
CA ILE A 43 6.02 8.41 -12.64
C ILE A 43 4.93 9.03 -11.78
N THR A 44 4.19 10.02 -12.31
CA THR A 44 3.05 10.64 -11.62
C THR A 44 1.96 9.62 -11.28
N LEU A 45 1.71 8.67 -12.18
CA LEU A 45 0.76 7.58 -11.94
C LEU A 45 1.23 6.71 -10.76
N ILE A 46 2.52 6.37 -10.73
CA ILE A 46 3.11 5.54 -9.66
C ILE A 46 3.06 6.27 -8.32
N ILE A 47 3.32 7.58 -8.28
CA ILE A 47 3.17 8.41 -7.08
C ILE A 47 1.72 8.36 -6.57
N CYS A 48 0.73 8.53 -7.44
CA CYS A 48 -0.68 8.44 -7.06
C CYS A 48 -1.04 7.05 -6.47
N TYR A 49 -0.58 5.97 -7.11
CA TYR A 49 -0.77 4.62 -6.59
C TYR A 49 -0.03 4.38 -5.28
N GLY A 50 1.19 4.90 -5.14
CA GLY A 50 1.98 4.85 -3.91
C GLY A 50 1.30 5.58 -2.74
N MET A 51 0.70 6.74 -2.98
CA MET A 51 -0.04 7.48 -1.94
C MET A 51 -1.31 6.75 -1.50
N PHE A 52 -2.14 6.34 -2.46
CA PHE A 52 -3.50 5.89 -2.16
C PHE A 52 -3.68 4.38 -2.12
N HIS A 53 -3.15 3.66 -3.10
CA HIS A 53 -3.41 2.23 -3.27
C HIS A 53 -2.39 1.39 -2.50
N GLY A 54 -1.12 1.44 -2.90
CA GLY A 54 0.00 0.86 -2.15
C GLY A 54 0.18 1.52 -0.78
N GLY A 55 -0.26 2.76 -0.58
CA GLY A 55 -0.14 3.48 0.69
C GLY A 55 -1.37 3.35 1.58
N MET A 56 -2.29 4.32 1.49
CA MET A 56 -3.42 4.47 2.40
C MET A 56 -4.30 3.22 2.49
N ILE A 57 -4.73 2.65 1.35
CA ILE A 57 -5.56 1.44 1.32
C ILE A 57 -4.83 0.26 1.97
N GLN A 58 -3.52 0.12 1.73
CA GLN A 58 -2.73 -0.95 2.33
C GLN A 58 -2.59 -0.80 3.85
N ILE A 59 -2.42 0.43 4.35
CA ILE A 59 -2.44 0.70 5.80
C ILE A 59 -3.79 0.35 6.40
N LEU A 60 -4.89 0.76 5.78
CA LEU A 60 -6.24 0.43 6.25
C LEU A 60 -6.49 -1.08 6.27
N ALA A 61 -5.97 -1.80 5.27
CA ALA A 61 -6.01 -3.26 5.24
C ALA A 61 -5.22 -3.87 6.43
N GLY A 62 -4.05 -3.32 6.73
CA GLY A 62 -3.26 -3.70 7.90
C GLY A 62 -4.02 -3.50 9.22
N MET A 63 -4.68 -2.35 9.40
CA MET A 63 -5.50 -2.06 10.58
C MET A 63 -6.62 -3.10 10.77
N TRP A 64 -7.30 -3.49 9.70
CA TRP A 64 -8.36 -4.49 9.74
C TRP A 64 -7.83 -5.91 10.00
N GLU A 65 -6.63 -6.25 9.53
CA GLU A 65 -5.98 -7.53 9.86
C GLU A 65 -5.53 -7.60 11.32
N VAL A 66 -5.01 -6.50 11.89
CA VAL A 66 -4.74 -6.41 13.34
C VAL A 66 -6.03 -6.59 14.14
N TYR A 67 -7.11 -5.92 13.76
CA TYR A 67 -8.41 -6.05 14.42
C TYR A 67 -8.95 -7.49 14.42
N ARG A 68 -8.67 -8.26 13.36
CA ARG A 68 -9.02 -9.68 13.24
C ARG A 68 -8.08 -10.64 13.98
N GLY A 69 -6.98 -10.14 14.56
CA GLY A 69 -5.95 -10.97 15.18
C GLY A 69 -4.95 -11.59 14.20
N ASN A 70 -4.97 -11.21 12.91
CA ASN A 70 -3.90 -11.58 11.98
C ASN A 70 -2.75 -10.57 12.08
N ILE A 71 -1.88 -10.80 13.06
CA ILE A 71 -0.74 -9.91 13.34
C ILE A 71 0.28 -9.91 12.20
N PHE A 72 0.46 -11.03 11.51
CA PHE A 72 1.36 -11.09 10.35
C PHE A 72 0.88 -10.16 9.23
N GLY A 73 -0.38 -10.31 8.81
CA GLY A 73 -0.99 -9.45 7.78
C GLY A 73 -1.00 -7.98 8.22
N GLY A 74 -1.37 -7.74 9.48
CA GLY A 74 -1.36 -6.40 10.07
C GLY A 74 0.00 -5.69 9.98
N ASN A 75 1.06 -6.36 10.43
CA ASN A 75 2.42 -5.82 10.38
C ASN A 75 2.91 -5.66 8.94
N ALA A 76 2.69 -6.67 8.08
CA ALA A 76 3.13 -6.63 6.69
C ALA A 76 2.47 -5.48 5.92
N PHE A 77 1.13 -5.40 5.91
CA PHE A 77 0.41 -4.40 5.13
C PHE A 77 0.62 -2.98 5.66
N THR A 78 0.68 -2.78 6.97
CA THR A 78 0.95 -1.44 7.53
C THR A 78 2.37 -0.98 7.19
N SER A 79 3.36 -1.86 7.27
CA SER A 79 4.76 -1.53 6.95
C SER A 79 4.94 -1.21 5.47
N TYR A 80 4.41 -2.04 4.58
CA TYR A 80 4.47 -1.78 3.13
C TYR A 80 3.63 -0.55 2.73
N GLY A 81 2.51 -0.30 3.40
CA GLY A 81 1.74 0.93 3.22
C GLY A 81 2.51 2.19 3.61
N GLY A 82 3.24 2.15 4.72
CA GLY A 82 4.16 3.21 5.12
C GLY A 82 5.29 3.40 4.12
N PHE A 83 5.88 2.31 3.62
CA PHE A 83 6.90 2.34 2.57
C PHE A 83 6.41 3.09 1.32
N TRP A 84 5.22 2.75 0.81
CA TRP A 84 4.69 3.37 -0.40
C TRP A 84 4.36 4.86 -0.23
N MET A 85 3.84 5.27 0.93
CA MET A 85 3.65 6.69 1.22
C MET A 85 4.98 7.44 1.37
N GLY A 86 5.98 6.83 1.98
CA GLY A 86 7.33 7.39 2.07
C GLY A 86 8.00 7.55 0.71
N PHE A 87 7.91 6.51 -0.13
CA PHE A 87 8.41 6.54 -1.51
C PHE A 87 7.72 7.63 -2.34
N ALA A 88 6.39 7.70 -2.30
CA ALA A 88 5.66 8.72 -3.03
C ALA A 88 5.98 10.14 -2.55
N LEU A 89 6.13 10.35 -1.25
CA LEU A 89 6.56 11.64 -0.70
C LEU A 89 7.97 12.00 -1.14
N PHE A 90 8.90 11.05 -1.11
CA PHE A 90 10.27 11.26 -1.60
C PHE A 90 10.27 11.74 -3.05
N GLU A 91 9.57 11.04 -3.96
CA GLU A 91 9.46 11.42 -5.36
C GLU A 91 8.82 12.81 -5.54
N ILE A 92 7.76 13.13 -4.80
CA ILE A 92 7.13 14.46 -4.84
C ILE A 92 8.14 15.55 -4.42
N LEU A 93 8.90 15.32 -3.35
CA LEU A 93 9.89 16.28 -2.88
C LEU A 93 11.00 16.45 -3.90
N MET A 94 11.50 15.38 -4.50
CA MET A 94 12.51 15.45 -5.57
C MET A 94 12.04 16.35 -6.73
N VAL A 95 10.78 16.17 -7.17
CA VAL A 95 10.20 16.98 -8.26
C VAL A 95 10.03 18.44 -7.87
N ILE A 96 9.59 18.73 -6.63
CA ILE A 96 9.31 20.11 -6.19
C ILE A 96 10.59 20.89 -5.86
N THR A 97 11.59 20.21 -5.30
CA THR A 97 12.78 20.86 -4.74
C THR A 97 13.94 20.94 -5.72
N GLU A 98 13.80 20.34 -6.91
CA GLU A 98 14.86 20.20 -7.92
C GLU A 98 16.18 19.67 -7.31
N LEU A 99 16.08 18.90 -6.22
CA LEU A 99 17.22 18.28 -5.59
C LEU A 99 17.68 17.14 -6.49
N GLU A 100 18.99 17.11 -6.78
CA GLU A 100 19.58 15.94 -7.40
C GLU A 100 19.58 14.77 -6.42
N PRO A 101 19.35 13.53 -6.89
CA PRO A 101 19.47 12.36 -6.03
C PRO A 101 20.89 12.28 -5.45
N PRO A 102 21.06 11.90 -4.17
CA PRO A 102 22.39 11.69 -3.58
C PRO A 102 23.16 10.53 -4.22
#